data_AF-A0ABC8TPK7-F1
#
_entry.id   AF-A0ABC8TPK7-F1
#
_cell.length_a   1.000
_cell.length_b   1.000
_cell.length_c   1.000
_cell.angle_alpha   90.00
_cell.angle_beta   90.00
_cell.angle_gamma   90.00
#
_symmetry.space_group_name_H-M   'P 1'
#
loop_
_entity.id
_entity.type
_entity.pdbx_description
1 polymer ?
#
loop_
_entity_poly.entity_id
_entity_poly.type
_entity_poly.pdbx_seq_one_letter_code
_entity_poly.pdbx_strand_id
1 'polypeptide(L)'
;MVFKVQNLQRTVIRFEEYREMVKSRASSGGVEGGSEDHARCIADGNEMMRFYCLEPTNGGAYEECGSAYAFQGGKGAAIFTFSGSGAAYESAGGGSGRRAMLVCRVIAGRVCKQLGFDSLLERRVGFDSVSGDNGELLLFDSPAVLPCFLIIYKL
;
A
#
# COMPACT_ATOMS: atom_id res chain seq x y z
N MET A 1 -14.73 14.05 9.43
CA MET A 1 -15.37 12.91 10.12
C MET A 1 -14.45 11.71 10.02
N VAL A 2 -14.29 10.94 11.10
CA VAL A 2 -13.44 9.74 11.12
C VAL A 2 -14.26 8.56 11.60
N PHE A 3 -14.25 7.47 10.83
CA PHE A 3 -14.99 6.25 11.10
C PHE A 3 -14.02 5.08 11.23
N LYS A 4 -14.17 4.26 12.29
CA LYS A 4 -13.41 3.02 12.42
C LYS A 4 -13.97 1.97 11.46
N VAL A 5 -13.11 1.35 10.66
CA VAL A 5 -13.48 0.25 9.77
C VAL A 5 -13.56 -1.04 10.58
N GLN A 6 -14.68 -1.74 10.47
CA GLN A 6 -14.87 -3.07 11.08
C GLN A 6 -14.47 -4.13 10.05
N ASN A 7 -13.37 -4.83 10.33
CA ASN A 7 -12.87 -5.89 9.47
C ASN A 7 -13.43 -7.24 9.87
N LEU A 8 -13.74 -8.08 8.89
CA LEU A 8 -14.09 -9.48 9.14
C LEU A 8 -12.87 -10.21 9.73
N GLN A 9 -13.11 -11.15 10.65
CA GLN A 9 -12.03 -11.94 11.27
C GLN A 9 -11.12 -12.59 10.23
N ARG A 10 -11.67 -13.10 9.11
CA ARG A 10 -10.88 -13.68 8.02
C ARG A 10 -9.86 -12.69 7.42
N THR A 11 -10.21 -11.41 7.34
CA THR A 11 -9.36 -10.38 6.74
C THR A 11 -8.22 -10.06 7.68
N VAL A 12 -8.51 -9.94 8.98
CA VAL A 12 -7.50 -9.74 10.02
C VAL A 12 -6.54 -10.93 10.06
N ILE A 13 -7.06 -12.16 10.05
CA ILE A 13 -6.22 -13.38 10.03
C ILE A 13 -5.29 -13.38 8.83
N ARG A 14 -5.80 -13.11 7.62
CA ARG A 14 -4.96 -13.05 6.40
C ARG A 14 -3.85 -11.98 6.48
N PHE A 15 -4.14 -10.84 7.10
CA PHE A 15 -3.15 -9.78 7.30
C PHE A 15 -2.04 -10.23 8.27
N GLU A 16 -2.41 -10.86 9.38
CA GLU A 16 -1.47 -11.36 10.38
C GLU A 16 -0.63 -12.54 9.83
N GLU A 17 -1.25 -13.45 9.06
CA GLU A 17 -0.56 -14.53 8.35
C GLU A 17 0.44 -13.98 7.32
N TYR A 18 0.05 -12.94 6.58
CA TYR A 18 0.95 -12.26 5.65
C TYR A 18 2.15 -11.64 6.37
N ARG A 19 1.94 -11.02 7.54
CA ARG A 19 3.03 -10.48 8.37
C ARG A 19 4.03 -11.57 8.77
N GLU A 20 3.56 -12.71 9.26
CA GLU A 20 4.46 -13.81 9.63
C GLU A 20 5.18 -14.41 8.41
N MET A 21 4.53 -14.44 7.24
CA MET A 21 5.16 -14.84 5.99
C MET A 21 6.31 -13.90 5.60
N VAL A 22 6.11 -12.58 5.72
CA VAL A 22 7.15 -11.58 5.44
C VAL A 22 8.32 -11.71 6.44
N LYS A 23 8.03 -11.85 7.74
CA LYS A 23 9.06 -12.02 8.78
C LYS A 23 9.90 -13.28 8.56
N SER A 24 9.27 -14.40 8.22
CA SER A 24 9.98 -15.65 7.94
C SER A 24 10.86 -15.56 6.69
N ARG A 25 10.38 -14.91 5.62
CA ARG A 25 11.20 -14.63 4.42
C ARG A 25 12.37 -13.71 4.72
N ALA A 26 12.17 -12.67 5.52
CA ALA A 26 13.24 -11.76 5.93
C ALA A 26 14.28 -12.44 6.84
N SER A 27 13.88 -13.45 7.60
CA SER A 27 14.78 -14.21 8.49
C SER A 27 15.59 -15.30 7.76
N SER A 28 15.11 -15.77 6.60
CA SER A 28 15.70 -16.88 5.84
C SER A 28 16.52 -16.43 4.62
N GLY A 29 16.41 -15.17 4.21
CA GLY A 29 17.13 -14.62 3.06
C GLY A 29 18.57 -14.24 3.39
N GLY A 30 19.52 -15.00 2.86
CA GLY A 30 20.93 -14.60 2.76
C GLY A 30 21.17 -13.69 1.56
N VAL A 31 21.87 -12.57 1.80
CA VAL A 31 22.69 -11.79 0.85
C VAL A 31 22.03 -11.45 -0.49
N GLU A 32 21.33 -10.31 -0.59
CA GLU A 32 21.43 -9.32 -1.70
C GLU A 32 20.72 -8.02 -1.26
N GLY A 33 21.48 -7.11 -0.62
CA GLY A 33 21.02 -5.77 -0.22
C GLY A 33 21.00 -5.52 1.29
N GLY A 34 22.04 -4.83 1.80
CA GLY A 34 22.04 -4.09 3.07
C GLY A 34 21.49 -4.81 4.32
N SER A 35 22.40 -5.39 5.11
CA SER A 35 22.12 -6.08 6.39
C SER A 35 21.41 -5.21 7.46
N GLU A 36 21.40 -3.89 7.34
CA GLU A 36 20.84 -2.99 8.36
C GLU A 36 19.37 -2.61 8.10
N ASP A 37 18.89 -2.70 6.85
CA ASP A 37 17.53 -2.28 6.46
C ASP A 37 16.43 -3.31 6.78
N HIS A 38 16.79 -4.50 7.26
CA HIS A 38 15.86 -5.62 7.46
C HIS A 38 15.39 -5.81 8.90
N ALA A 39 15.91 -5.03 9.86
CA ALA A 39 15.56 -5.19 11.29
C ALA A 39 14.06 -5.05 11.53
N ARG A 40 13.40 -4.07 10.90
CA ARG A 40 11.94 -3.91 10.99
C ARG A 40 11.18 -5.02 10.27
N CYS A 41 11.67 -5.47 9.10
CA CYS A 41 11.07 -6.59 8.37
C CYS A 41 11.01 -7.87 9.24
N ILE A 42 12.06 -8.14 10.02
CA ILE A 42 12.13 -9.31 10.92
C ILE A 42 11.28 -9.11 12.18
N ALA A 43 11.29 -7.90 12.75
CA ALA A 43 10.58 -7.60 13.98
C ALA A 43 9.06 -7.56 13.81
N ASP A 44 8.57 -6.74 12.87
CA ASP A 44 7.14 -6.44 12.70
C ASP A 44 6.64 -6.59 11.25
N GLY A 45 7.48 -7.07 10.31
CA GLY A 45 7.13 -7.12 8.89
C GLY A 45 7.28 -5.77 8.17
N ASN A 46 7.99 -4.83 8.77
CA ASN A 46 8.07 -3.43 8.33
C ASN A 46 6.67 -2.80 8.24
N GLU A 47 5.94 -2.91 9.36
CA GLU A 47 4.58 -2.41 9.46
C GLU A 47 4.55 -0.88 9.56
N MET A 48 3.62 -0.23 8.86
CA MET A 48 3.39 1.21 8.97
C MET A 48 1.97 1.63 8.64
N MET A 49 1.60 2.82 9.12
CA MET A 49 0.34 3.48 8.77
C MET A 49 0.52 4.23 7.46
N ARG A 50 -0.39 4.01 6.50
CA ARG A 50 -0.35 4.70 5.20
C ARG A 50 -1.73 5.22 4.81
N PHE A 51 -1.72 6.27 4.00
CA PHE A 51 -2.93 6.86 3.42
C PHE A 51 -3.22 6.20 2.08
N TYR A 52 -4.50 5.95 1.84
CA TYR A 52 -5.01 5.46 0.57
C TYR A 52 -6.20 6.35 0.19
N CYS A 53 -6.09 7.07 -0.93
CA CYS A 53 -7.19 7.93 -1.36
C CYS A 53 -8.24 7.14 -2.13
N LEU A 54 -9.50 7.44 -1.84
CA LEU A 54 -10.63 6.93 -2.60
C LEU A 54 -10.91 7.90 -3.73
N GLU A 55 -11.03 7.40 -4.95
CA GLU A 55 -11.36 8.25 -6.10
C GLU A 55 -12.71 8.96 -5.89
N PRO A 56 -12.85 10.20 -6.38
CA PRO A 56 -14.14 10.89 -6.41
C PRO A 56 -15.14 10.02 -7.17
N THR A 57 -16.24 9.62 -6.52
CA THR A 57 -17.40 9.06 -7.21
C THR A 57 -18.10 10.17 -7.97
N ASN A 58 -17.47 10.69 -9.02
CA ASN A 58 -18.12 11.58 -9.97
C ASN A 58 -19.00 10.71 -10.86
N GLY A 59 -20.31 10.71 -10.61
CA GLY A 59 -21.28 10.10 -11.51
C GLY A 59 -21.29 10.84 -12.83
N GLY A 60 -20.55 10.35 -13.84
CA GLY A 60 -20.62 10.88 -15.19
C GLY A 60 -19.43 10.52 -16.07
N ALA A 61 -19.70 9.67 -17.06
CA ALA A 61 -18.99 9.47 -18.32
C ALA A 61 -17.52 8.98 -18.29
N TYR A 62 -17.35 7.79 -18.89
CA TYR A 62 -16.14 7.27 -19.53
C TYR A 62 -15.23 8.38 -20.09
N GLU A 63 -14.01 8.48 -19.60
CA GLU A 63 -12.82 8.94 -20.32
C GLU A 63 -11.62 8.49 -19.48
N GLU A 64 -10.61 8.03 -20.17
CA GLU A 64 -9.59 7.10 -19.70
C GLU A 64 -8.57 7.78 -18.78
N CYS A 65 -8.72 7.60 -17.47
CA CYS A 65 -7.61 7.63 -16.52
C CYS A 65 -7.69 6.40 -15.63
N GLY A 66 -7.41 5.24 -16.25
CA GLY A 66 -7.33 3.97 -15.55
C GLY A 66 -6.13 3.93 -14.63
N SER A 67 -6.35 4.04 -13.33
CA SER A 67 -5.52 3.35 -12.36
C SER A 67 -6.42 2.63 -11.36
N ALA A 68 -6.85 1.45 -11.77
CA ALA A 68 -7.57 0.51 -10.93
C ALA A 68 -6.71 0.13 -9.71
N TYR A 69 -7.01 0.69 -8.55
CA TYR A 69 -6.64 0.09 -7.26
C TYR A 69 -7.89 -0.26 -6.46
N ALA A 70 -8.96 -0.64 -7.17
CA ALA A 70 -10.15 -1.22 -6.56
C ALA A 70 -9.81 -2.58 -5.95
N PHE A 71 -10.19 -2.74 -4.69
CA PHE A 71 -10.18 -4.00 -3.95
C PHE A 71 -11.13 -5.01 -4.64
N GLN A 72 -10.64 -5.72 -5.64
CA GLN A 72 -11.32 -6.89 -6.20
C GLN A 72 -10.29 -7.86 -6.78
N GLY A 73 -10.27 -9.06 -6.21
CA GLY A 73 -9.35 -10.12 -6.59
C GLY A 73 -9.41 -10.42 -8.08
N GLY A 74 -8.33 -10.06 -8.77
CA GLY A 74 -8.07 -10.35 -10.18
C GLY A 74 -6.61 -9.99 -10.47
N LYS A 75 -5.91 -10.86 -11.19
CA LYS A 75 -4.45 -10.81 -11.44
C LYS A 75 -3.96 -9.40 -11.81
N GLY A 76 -3.16 -8.80 -10.92
CA GLY A 76 -2.25 -7.69 -11.26
C GLY A 76 -2.67 -6.28 -10.87
N ALA A 77 -3.62 -6.10 -9.94
CA ALA A 77 -3.86 -4.78 -9.34
C ALA A 77 -2.82 -4.50 -8.25
N ALA A 78 -1.99 -3.47 -8.43
CA ALA A 78 -1.04 -3.03 -7.43
C ALA A 78 -1.66 -1.90 -6.59
N ILE A 79 -1.46 -1.94 -5.27
CA ILE A 79 -2.07 -1.00 -4.34
C ILE A 79 -1.09 0.13 -4.06
N PHE A 80 -1.46 1.36 -4.41
CA PHE A 80 -0.67 2.56 -4.11
C PHE A 80 -1.09 3.15 -2.77
N THR A 81 -0.11 3.42 -1.92
CA THR A 81 -0.32 4.03 -0.61
C THR A 81 0.71 5.12 -0.37
N PHE A 82 0.39 6.09 0.48
CA PHE A 82 1.19 7.30 0.67
C PHE A 82 1.58 7.48 2.13
N SER A 83 2.77 8.03 2.37
CA SER A 83 3.21 8.42 3.72
C SER A 83 2.40 9.58 4.30
N GLY A 84 1.92 10.50 3.46
CA GLY A 84 1.21 11.71 3.86
C GLY A 84 -0.13 11.89 3.15
N SER A 85 -1.07 12.52 3.86
CA SER A 85 -2.42 12.80 3.34
C SER A 85 -2.42 13.83 2.21
N GLY A 86 -1.48 14.77 2.20
CA GLY A 86 -1.33 15.75 1.12
C GLY A 86 -0.97 15.09 -0.20
N ALA A 87 0.09 14.26 -0.20
CA ALA A 87 0.49 13.48 -1.37
C ALA A 87 -0.64 12.57 -1.88
N ALA A 88 -1.34 11.90 -0.96
CA ALA A 88 -2.50 11.08 -1.31
C ALA A 88 -3.64 11.90 -1.94
N TYR A 89 -3.88 13.11 -1.45
CA TYR A 89 -4.91 14.00 -1.97
C TYR A 89 -4.56 14.50 -3.38
N GLU A 90 -3.33 14.95 -3.59
CA GLU A 90 -2.85 15.39 -4.91
C GLU A 90 -2.90 14.23 -5.92
N SER A 91 -2.51 13.02 -5.53
CA SER A 91 -2.55 11.84 -6.40
C SER A 91 -3.96 11.43 -6.83
N ALA A 92 -4.98 11.82 -6.07
CA ALA A 92 -6.39 11.56 -6.39
C ALA A 92 -7.01 12.63 -7.32
N GLY A 93 -6.18 13.47 -7.96
CA GLY A 93 -6.59 14.52 -8.88
C GLY A 93 -6.95 15.85 -8.21
N GLY A 94 -6.72 15.97 -6.90
CA GLY A 94 -6.98 17.20 -6.14
C GLY A 94 -8.43 17.72 -6.23
N GLY A 95 -8.59 19.03 -6.15
CA GLY A 95 -9.86 19.74 -6.29
C GLY A 95 -10.71 19.89 -5.02
N SER A 96 -11.68 20.80 -5.09
CA SER A 96 -12.57 21.16 -3.98
C SER A 96 -13.69 20.14 -3.76
N GLY A 97 -14.28 20.15 -2.57
CA GLY A 97 -15.50 19.39 -2.26
C GLY A 97 -15.30 18.31 -1.20
N ARG A 98 -16.33 17.48 -1.03
CA ARG A 98 -16.27 16.38 -0.05
C ARG A 98 -15.44 15.23 -0.62
N ARG A 99 -14.44 14.80 0.14
CA ARG A 99 -13.48 13.75 -0.22
C ARG A 99 -13.43 12.69 0.87
N ALA A 100 -12.90 11.52 0.51
CA ALA A 100 -12.69 10.42 1.44
C ALA A 100 -11.31 9.79 1.24
N MET A 101 -10.67 9.40 2.34
CA MET A 101 -9.42 8.64 2.33
C MET A 101 -9.46 7.56 3.41
N LEU A 102 -8.75 6.46 3.19
CA LEU A 102 -8.50 5.43 4.18
C LEU A 102 -7.14 5.65 4.82
N VAL A 103 -7.08 5.35 6.11
CA VAL A 103 -5.84 5.11 6.85
C VAL A 103 -5.73 3.61 7.05
N CYS A 104 -4.69 3.01 6.51
CA CYS A 104 -4.46 1.57 6.49
C CYS A 104 -3.21 1.21 7.30
N ARG A 105 -3.26 0.08 8.01
CA ARG A 105 -2.07 -0.64 8.45
C ARG A 105 -1.54 -1.42 7.25
N VAL A 106 -0.25 -1.31 6.98
CA VAL A 106 0.40 -1.90 5.81
C VAL A 106 1.63 -2.67 6.24
N ILE A 107 1.78 -3.90 5.75
CA ILE A 107 3.01 -4.70 5.84
C ILE A 107 3.82 -4.43 4.57
N ALA A 108 4.86 -3.60 4.66
CA ALA A 108 5.67 -3.29 3.49
C ALA A 108 6.73 -4.33 3.18
N GLY A 109 7.11 -5.12 4.19
CA GLY A 109 8.21 -6.06 4.08
C GLY A 109 9.47 -5.42 3.52
N ARG A 110 10.16 -6.17 2.67
CA ARG A 110 11.36 -5.71 1.98
C ARG A 110 10.97 -4.75 0.87
N VAL A 111 11.45 -3.52 0.97
CA VAL A 111 11.09 -2.43 0.06
C VAL A 111 12.21 -2.22 -0.96
N CYS A 112 11.90 -2.33 -2.25
CA CYS A 112 12.80 -1.90 -3.30
C CYS A 112 12.68 -0.36 -3.46
N LYS A 113 13.81 0.36 -3.54
CA LYS A 113 13.80 1.78 -3.92
C LYS A 113 13.80 1.86 -5.44
N GLN A 114 12.84 2.56 -6.04
CA GLN A 114 12.74 2.68 -7.50
C GLN A 114 13.99 3.40 -8.05
N LEU A 115 14.86 2.64 -8.72
CA LEU A 115 16.06 3.14 -9.40
C LEU A 115 15.90 2.89 -10.92
N GLY A 116 15.25 3.81 -11.63
CA GLY A 116 15.21 3.78 -13.10
C GLY A 116 14.29 2.73 -13.74
N PHE A 117 14.02 2.91 -15.03
CA PHE A 117 12.94 2.24 -15.78
C PHE A 117 13.23 0.79 -16.24
N ASP A 118 14.48 0.32 -16.17
CA ASP A 118 14.87 -0.99 -16.76
C ASP A 118 14.69 -2.21 -15.84
N SER A 119 14.46 -2.01 -14.54
CA SER A 119 14.41 -3.11 -13.56
C SER A 119 13.00 -3.61 -13.26
N LEU A 120 12.04 -3.49 -14.18
CA LEU A 120 10.66 -3.98 -13.98
C LEU A 120 10.54 -5.51 -14.04
N LEU A 121 11.44 -6.19 -14.75
CA LEU A 121 11.43 -7.66 -14.90
C LEU A 121 12.24 -8.38 -13.80
N GLU A 122 13.28 -7.74 -13.24
CA GLU A 122 14.00 -8.23 -12.05
C GLU A 122 13.26 -7.90 -10.72
N ARG A 123 12.26 -7.01 -10.77
CA ARG A 123 11.56 -6.39 -9.62
C ARG A 123 10.81 -7.33 -8.67
N ARG A 124 10.58 -8.59 -9.04
CA ARG A 124 9.84 -9.57 -8.20
C ARG A 124 10.74 -10.50 -7.41
N VAL A 125 12.06 -10.47 -7.63
CA VAL A 125 12.95 -11.39 -6.94
C VAL A 125 13.34 -10.76 -5.61
N GLY A 126 12.66 -11.16 -4.53
CA GLY A 126 13.09 -10.87 -3.16
C GLY A 126 12.50 -9.62 -2.48
N PHE A 127 11.63 -8.84 -3.14
CA PHE A 127 10.97 -7.68 -2.52
C PHE A 127 9.45 -7.90 -2.38
N ASP A 128 8.88 -7.32 -1.32
CA ASP A 128 7.45 -7.39 -1.01
C ASP A 128 6.71 -6.10 -1.45
N SER A 129 7.44 -4.99 -1.61
CA SER A 129 6.89 -3.70 -2.06
C SER A 129 7.92 -2.80 -2.72
N VAL A 130 7.47 -1.68 -3.30
CA VAL A 130 8.36 -0.70 -3.95
C VAL A 130 8.05 0.72 -3.49
N SER A 131 9.09 1.45 -3.07
CA SER A 131 9.00 2.87 -2.72
C SER A 131 9.20 3.73 -3.96
N GLY A 132 8.32 4.71 -4.15
CA GLY A 132 8.46 5.80 -5.12
C GLY A 132 9.03 7.08 -4.49
N ASP A 133 9.16 8.13 -5.30
CA ASP A 133 9.90 9.36 -4.96
C ASP A 133 9.13 10.30 -4.01
N ASN A 134 7.80 10.24 -4.00
CA ASN A 134 6.93 11.13 -3.19
C ASN A 134 6.38 10.46 -1.93
N GLY A 135 7.15 9.54 -1.34
CA GLY A 135 6.70 8.75 -0.19
C GLY A 135 5.55 7.80 -0.52
N GLU A 136 5.45 7.43 -1.79
CA GLU A 136 4.54 6.44 -2.35
C GLU A 136 5.08 5.04 -2.07
N LEU A 137 4.17 4.09 -1.88
CA LEU A 137 4.50 2.69 -1.74
C LEU A 137 3.52 1.85 -2.54
N LEU A 138 4.08 1.08 -3.45
CA LEU A 138 3.37 0.11 -4.28
C LEU A 138 3.43 -1.27 -3.62
N LEU A 139 2.27 -1.84 -3.35
CA LEU A 139 2.10 -3.18 -2.79
C LEU A 139 1.51 -4.12 -3.84
N PHE A 140 2.05 -5.33 -3.92
CA PHE A 140 1.62 -6.32 -4.91
C PHE A 140 0.53 -7.26 -4.38
N ASP A 141 0.44 -7.40 -3.07
CA ASP A 141 -0.42 -8.35 -2.39
C ASP A 141 -1.50 -7.62 -1.58
N SER A 142 -2.77 -7.95 -1.82
CA SER A 142 -3.89 -7.36 -1.06
C SER A 142 -3.93 -7.73 0.43
N PRO A 143 -3.46 -8.92 0.88
CA PRO A 143 -3.34 -9.21 2.31
C PRO A 143 -2.36 -8.30 3.05
N ALA A 144 -1.48 -7.57 2.34
CA ALA A 144 -0.54 -6.64 2.96
C ALA A 144 -1.21 -5.37 3.50
N VAL A 145 -2.51 -5.15 3.24
CA VAL A 145 -3.23 -3.92 3.59
C VAL A 145 -4.45 -4.22 4.46
N LEU A 146 -4.54 -3.55 5.60
CA LEU A 146 -5.68 -3.60 6.50
C LEU A 146 -6.25 -2.20 6.74
N PRO A 147 -7.42 -1.88 6.17
CA PRO A 147 -8.10 -0.61 6.41
C PRO A 147 -8.47 -0.45 7.90
N CYS A 148 -8.16 0.71 8.48
CA CYS A 148 -8.37 0.98 9.90
C CYS A 148 -9.37 2.11 10.12
N PHE A 149 -9.22 3.21 9.39
CA PHE A 149 -10.09 4.37 9.51
C PHE A 149 -10.49 4.91 8.14
N LEU A 150 -11.74 5.32 8.00
CA LEU A 150 -12.24 6.11 6.89
C LEU A 150 -12.36 7.57 7.34
N ILE A 151 -11.67 8.46 6.64
CA ILE A 151 -11.70 9.90 6.88
C ILE A 151 -12.53 10.52 5.76
N ILE A 152 -13.61 11.20 6.11
CA ILE A 152 -14.37 12.05 5.21
C ILE A 152 -14.10 13.51 5.57
N TYR A 153 -13.62 14.29 4.62
CA TYR A 153 -13.22 15.68 4.82
C TYR A 153 -13.72 16.55 3.67
N LYS A 154 -13.65 17.86 3.87
CA LYS A 154 -13.92 18.86 2.86
C LYS A 154 -12.73 19.81 2.82
N LEU A 155 -12.26 20.11 1.62
CA LEU A 155 -11.28 21.16 1.35
C LEU A 155 -11.98 22.43 0.88
#